data_AF-A0A350WYJ1-F1
#
_entry.id   AF-A0A350WYJ1-F1
#
_cell.length_a   1.000
_cell.length_b   1.000
_cell.length_c   1.000
_cell.angle_alpha   90.00
_cell.angle_beta   90.00
_cell.angle_gamma   90.00
#
_symmetry.space_group_name_H-M   'P 1'
#
loop_
_entity.id
_entity.type
_entity.pdbx_description
1 polymer ?
#
loop_
_entity_poly.entity_id
_entity_poly.type
_entity_poly.pdbx_seq_one_letter_code
_entity_poly.pdbx_strand_id
1 'polypeptide(L)'
;DFLWGGAVAANQVEGAWNVGGKGLSVADVAMYKDKISVTDYKGHVGITSEDIERAMKDDSDKLYPKRRGIDFYHHYKEDLALFAEMGFKTLRVSIAWTRIFPTGEEAEPNEAGLQFYEDLFKEMR
;
A
#
# COMPACT_ATOMS: atom_id res chain seq x y z
N ASP A 1 -2.42 13.03 28.42
CA ASP A 1 -2.94 12.29 27.25
C ASP A 1 -1.88 12.11 26.17
N PHE A 2 -0.83 11.33 26.44
CA PHE A 2 0.20 11.05 25.43
C PHE A 2 -0.28 9.95 24.45
N LEU A 3 -0.14 10.19 23.15
CA LEU A 3 -0.65 9.31 22.08
C LEU A 3 0.36 8.23 21.68
N TRP A 4 0.49 7.20 22.50
CA TRP A 4 1.25 5.99 22.14
C TRP A 4 0.57 5.25 20.98
N GLY A 5 1.36 4.75 20.04
CA GLY A 5 0.82 4.16 18.82
C GLY A 5 1.86 3.62 17.87
N GLY A 6 1.43 3.34 16.64
CA GLY A 6 2.28 2.86 15.55
C GLY A 6 2.07 3.67 14.27
N ALA A 7 2.90 3.39 13.26
CA ALA A 7 2.80 4.02 11.95
C ALA A 7 3.06 3.00 10.83
N VAL A 8 2.22 3.02 9.80
CA VAL A 8 2.38 2.24 8.57
C VAL A 8 2.08 3.12 7.36
N ALA A 9 2.50 2.69 6.17
CA ALA A 9 2.13 3.32 4.91
C ALA A 9 1.44 2.29 4.00
N ALA A 10 0.39 2.73 3.31
CA ALA A 10 -0.49 1.90 2.50
C ALA A 10 0.27 1.01 1.50
N ASN A 11 1.18 1.62 0.73
CA ASN A 11 1.98 0.90 -0.26
C ASN A 11 2.91 -0.17 0.33
N GLN A 12 3.19 -0.13 1.64
CA GLN A 12 4.02 -1.12 2.30
C GLN A 12 3.21 -2.30 2.83
N VAL A 13 1.98 -2.06 3.31
CA VAL A 13 1.21 -3.07 4.06
C VAL A 13 -0.06 -3.54 3.37
N GLU A 14 -0.79 -2.66 2.66
CA GLU A 14 -2.14 -2.98 2.16
C GLU A 14 -2.14 -4.15 1.17
N GLY A 15 -1.24 -4.12 0.19
CA GLY A 15 -1.33 -5.04 -0.93
C GLY A 15 -2.54 -4.74 -1.80
N ALA A 16 -3.14 -5.80 -2.36
CA ALA A 16 -4.34 -5.73 -3.20
C ALA A 16 -4.27 -4.59 -4.23
N TRP A 17 -3.13 -4.53 -4.93
CA TRP A 17 -2.72 -3.36 -5.71
C TRP A 17 -3.64 -3.00 -6.88
N ASN A 18 -4.42 -3.97 -7.36
CA ASN A 18 -5.34 -3.89 -8.49
C ASN A 18 -6.79 -4.25 -8.12
N VAL A 19 -7.13 -4.29 -6.82
CA VAL A 19 -8.48 -4.60 -6.32
C VAL A 19 -9.22 -3.30 -5.99
N GLY A 20 -10.55 -3.30 -6.15
CA GLY A 20 -11.40 -2.16 -5.78
C GLY A 20 -11.16 -0.92 -6.65
N GLY A 21 -10.74 -1.12 -7.90
CA GLY A 21 -10.46 -0.03 -8.84
C GLY A 21 -9.15 0.71 -8.59
N LYS A 22 -8.28 0.22 -7.67
CA LYS A 22 -6.98 0.86 -7.42
C LYS A 22 -6.10 0.87 -8.68
N GLY A 23 -5.53 2.04 -8.97
CA GLY A 23 -4.54 2.22 -10.04
C GLY A 23 -3.10 1.89 -9.64
N LEU A 24 -2.24 1.81 -10.64
CA LEU A 24 -0.79 1.64 -10.48
C LEU A 24 -0.17 2.88 -9.82
N SER A 25 0.55 2.65 -8.73
CA SER A 25 1.37 3.67 -8.08
C SER A 25 2.85 3.51 -8.46
N VAL A 26 3.66 4.51 -8.14
CA VAL A 26 5.13 4.42 -8.24
C VAL A 26 5.73 3.29 -7.39
N ALA A 27 5.03 2.84 -6.35
CA ALA A 27 5.49 1.72 -5.54
C ALA A 27 5.24 0.36 -6.21
N ASP A 28 4.21 0.28 -7.06
CA ASP A 28 3.80 -0.96 -7.74
C ASP A 28 4.73 -1.34 -8.91
N VAL A 29 5.66 -0.44 -9.29
CA VAL A 29 6.71 -0.68 -10.28
C VAL A 29 8.06 -1.06 -9.64
N ALA A 30 8.18 -0.96 -8.31
CA ALA A 30 9.40 -1.30 -7.59
C ALA A 30 9.56 -2.82 -7.50
N MET A 31 10.39 -3.37 -8.38
CA MET A 31 10.70 -4.79 -8.45
C MET A 31 11.69 -5.21 -7.35
N TYR A 32 11.51 -6.41 -6.81
CA TYR A 32 12.51 -7.09 -6.00
C TYR A 32 13.73 -7.47 -6.85
N LYS A 33 14.92 -7.03 -6.42
CA LYS A 33 16.19 -7.27 -7.12
C LYS A 33 17.08 -8.16 -6.24
N ASP A 34 17.09 -9.45 -6.53
CA ASP A 34 17.80 -10.49 -5.76
C ASP A 34 19.32 -10.50 -5.96
N LYS A 35 19.80 -9.89 -7.05
CA LYS A 35 21.22 -9.88 -7.43
C LYS A 35 22.01 -8.64 -6.97
N ILE A 36 21.38 -7.73 -6.23
CA ILE A 36 22.05 -6.54 -5.70
C ILE A 36 22.15 -6.60 -4.17
N SER A 37 23.22 -6.00 -3.63
CA SER A 37 23.42 -5.95 -2.18
C SER A 37 22.23 -5.28 -1.49
N VAL A 38 21.84 -5.79 -0.32
CA VAL A 38 20.82 -5.14 0.54
C VAL A 38 21.23 -3.73 0.98
N THR A 39 22.52 -3.40 0.95
CA THR A 39 23.05 -2.07 1.27
C THR A 39 23.07 -1.11 0.07
N ASP A 40 22.84 -1.60 -1.15
CA ASP A 40 22.82 -0.76 -2.35
C ASP A 40 21.45 -0.10 -2.55
N TYR A 41 21.18 0.92 -1.73
CA TYR A 41 19.94 1.67 -1.79
C TYR A 41 19.66 2.22 -3.19
N LYS A 42 20.67 2.77 -3.88
CA LYS A 42 20.52 3.35 -5.22
C LYS A 42 20.10 2.29 -6.25
N GLY A 43 20.69 1.11 -6.19
CA GLY A 43 20.30 -0.02 -7.03
C GLY A 43 18.85 -0.45 -6.79
N HIS A 44 18.40 -0.48 -5.53
CA HIS A 44 17.03 -0.85 -5.18
C HIS A 44 16.00 0.19 -5.62
N VAL A 45 16.29 1.49 -5.49
CA VAL A 45 15.33 2.57 -5.83
C VAL A 45 15.42 3.05 -7.28
N GLY A 46 16.49 2.70 -8.00
CA GLY A 46 16.62 3.03 -9.41
C GLY A 46 15.59 2.28 -10.25
N ILE A 47 14.75 3.02 -10.97
CA ILE A 47 13.70 2.48 -11.84
C ILE A 47 13.85 3.16 -13.21
N THR A 48 13.97 2.37 -14.27
CA THR A 48 14.03 2.88 -15.65
C THR A 48 12.66 2.88 -16.31
N SER A 49 12.53 3.54 -17.47
CA SER A 49 11.29 3.48 -18.26
C SER A 49 10.96 2.05 -18.71
N GLU A 50 11.97 1.23 -19.05
CA GLU A 50 11.77 -0.17 -19.40
C GLU A 50 11.27 -1.01 -18.21
N ASP A 51 11.72 -0.70 -16.99
CA ASP A 51 11.21 -1.35 -15.78
C ASP A 51 9.74 -1.00 -15.54
N ILE A 52 9.34 0.26 -15.78
CA ILE A 52 7.95 0.71 -15.68
C ILE A 52 7.09 -0.03 -16.72
N GLU A 53 7.51 -0.07 -17.99
CA GLU A 53 6.77 -0.78 -19.03
C GLU A 53 6.62 -2.28 -18.73
N ARG A 54 7.66 -2.91 -18.19
CA ARG A 54 7.61 -4.30 -17.76
C ARG A 54 6.61 -4.48 -16.63
N ALA A 55 6.64 -3.61 -15.63
CA ALA A 55 5.71 -3.64 -14.51
C ALA A 55 4.25 -3.44 -14.97
N MET A 56 4.00 -2.56 -15.93
CA MET A 56 2.65 -2.34 -16.47
C MET A 56 2.09 -3.56 -17.23
N LYS A 57 2.95 -4.41 -17.79
CA LYS A 57 2.57 -5.63 -18.53
C LYS A 57 2.48 -6.88 -17.65
N ASP A 58 3.04 -6.83 -16.45
CA ASP A 58 3.00 -7.91 -15.47
C ASP A 58 1.77 -7.74 -14.58
N ASP A 59 0.88 -8.74 -14.58
CA ASP A 59 -0.35 -8.76 -13.77
C ASP A 59 -0.17 -9.45 -12.41
N SER A 60 1.06 -9.88 -12.07
CA SER A 60 1.38 -10.58 -10.85
C SER A 60 1.94 -9.67 -9.75
N ASP A 61 1.99 -10.19 -8.53
CA ASP A 61 2.68 -9.58 -7.39
C ASP A 61 4.05 -10.24 -7.08
N LYS A 62 4.44 -11.26 -7.86
CA LYS A 62 5.51 -12.20 -7.49
C LYS A 62 6.85 -11.52 -7.28
N LEU A 63 7.17 -10.60 -8.18
CA LEU A 63 8.41 -9.83 -8.18
C LEU A 63 8.22 -8.41 -7.65
N TYR A 64 7.01 -8.03 -7.21
CA TYR A 64 6.71 -6.67 -6.75
C TYR A 64 6.16 -6.72 -5.32
N PRO A 65 7.04 -6.72 -4.30
CA PRO A 65 6.62 -6.89 -2.91
C PRO A 65 5.54 -5.90 -2.46
N LYS A 66 5.56 -4.67 -3.00
CA LYS A 66 4.57 -3.63 -2.68
C LYS A 66 3.17 -3.90 -3.23
N ARG A 67 3.07 -4.74 -4.27
CA ARG A 67 1.78 -5.19 -4.80
C ARG A 67 1.04 -6.14 -3.86
N ARG A 68 1.81 -6.93 -3.10
CA ARG A 68 1.34 -7.88 -2.09
C ARG A 68 1.19 -7.26 -0.71
N GLY A 69 2.12 -6.39 -0.32
CA GLY A 69 2.21 -5.90 1.05
C GLY A 69 2.33 -7.05 2.05
N ILE A 70 1.61 -6.92 3.17
CA ILE A 70 1.32 -8.02 4.09
C ILE A 70 -0.16 -8.43 4.02
N ASP A 71 -0.84 -8.01 2.96
CA ASP A 71 -2.28 -8.16 2.75
C ASP A 71 -3.17 -7.50 3.82
N PHE A 72 -2.71 -6.38 4.37
CA PHE A 72 -3.50 -5.58 5.34
C PHE A 72 -4.85 -5.14 4.74
N TYR A 73 -4.98 -5.02 3.41
CA TYR A 73 -6.24 -4.68 2.77
C TYR A 73 -7.37 -5.68 3.11
N HIS A 74 -7.05 -6.97 3.23
CA HIS A 74 -8.02 -8.00 3.60
C HIS A 74 -8.02 -8.34 5.10
N HIS A 75 -6.91 -8.05 5.81
CA HIS A 75 -6.69 -8.44 7.21
C HIS A 75 -6.71 -7.29 8.22
N TYR A 76 -7.07 -6.06 7.81
CA TYR A 76 -6.96 -4.90 8.69
C TYR A 76 -7.76 -5.05 9.98
N LYS A 77 -8.87 -5.80 10.00
CA LYS A 77 -9.67 -5.99 11.22
C LYS A 77 -8.91 -6.81 12.26
N GLU A 78 -8.30 -7.92 11.83
CA GLU A 78 -7.47 -8.76 12.69
C GLU A 78 -6.22 -8.00 13.16
N ASP A 79 -5.59 -7.24 12.26
CA ASP A 79 -4.40 -6.45 12.59
C ASP A 79 -4.72 -5.30 13.56
N LEU A 80 -5.85 -4.60 13.38
CA LEU A 80 -6.32 -3.57 14.30
C LEU A 80 -6.66 -4.14 15.69
N ALA A 81 -7.21 -5.36 15.75
CA ALA A 81 -7.44 -6.03 17.03
C ALA A 81 -6.13 -6.29 17.80
N LEU A 82 -5.06 -6.67 17.11
CA LEU A 82 -3.72 -6.82 17.71
C LEU A 82 -3.16 -5.49 18.21
N PHE A 83 -3.33 -4.39 17.46
CA PHE A 83 -2.91 -3.06 17.91
C PHE A 83 -3.72 -2.60 19.13
N ALA A 84 -5.01 -2.93 19.19
CA ALA A 84 -5.84 -2.67 20.36
C ALA A 84 -5.39 -3.49 21.59
N GLU A 85 -5.00 -4.76 21.40
CA GLU A 85 -4.42 -5.61 22.47
C GLU A 85 -3.14 -4.99 23.03
N MET A 86 -2.29 -4.41 22.18
CA MET A 86 -1.09 -3.67 22.60
C MET A 86 -1.40 -2.33 23.30
N GLY A 87 -2.65 -1.88 23.31
CA GLY A 87 -3.08 -0.65 23.96
C GLY A 87 -2.80 0.63 23.17
N PHE A 88 -2.72 0.55 21.84
CA PHE A 88 -2.52 1.74 20.99
C PHE A 88 -3.61 2.80 21.26
N LYS A 89 -3.18 4.06 21.33
CA LYS A 89 -4.02 5.26 21.41
C LYS A 89 -4.14 5.97 20.07
N THR A 90 -3.26 5.66 19.13
CA THR A 90 -3.28 6.18 17.78
C THR A 90 -2.61 5.18 16.82
N LEU A 91 -3.06 5.17 15.57
CA LEU A 91 -2.37 4.50 14.48
C LEU A 91 -2.27 5.47 13.32
N ARG A 92 -1.05 5.78 12.90
CA ARG A 92 -0.81 6.61 11.72
C ARG A 92 -0.80 5.73 10.48
N VAL A 93 -1.69 6.03 9.54
CA VAL A 93 -1.72 5.41 8.22
C VAL A 93 -1.58 6.48 7.13
N SER A 94 -1.31 6.05 5.89
CA SER A 94 -1.49 6.89 4.70
C SER A 94 -2.68 6.39 3.90
N ILE A 95 -3.45 7.29 3.31
CA ILE A 95 -4.42 6.94 2.27
C ILE A 95 -3.65 6.74 0.95
N ALA A 96 -3.81 5.60 0.29
CA ALA A 96 -3.25 5.34 -1.02
C ALA A 96 -3.97 6.22 -2.04
N TRP A 97 -3.25 7.19 -2.61
CA TRP A 97 -3.79 8.09 -3.64
C TRP A 97 -4.48 7.29 -4.75
N THR A 98 -3.82 6.26 -5.28
CA THR A 98 -4.34 5.49 -6.41
C THR A 98 -5.56 4.63 -6.09
N ARG A 99 -6.00 4.57 -4.83
CA ARG A 99 -7.33 4.04 -4.49
C ARG A 99 -8.42 5.08 -4.68
N ILE A 100 -8.13 6.37 -4.49
CA ILE A 100 -9.09 7.47 -4.60
C ILE A 100 -9.13 8.03 -6.02
N PHE A 101 -7.97 8.28 -6.62
CA PHE A 101 -7.82 8.70 -8.01
C PHE A 101 -6.83 7.76 -8.71
N PRO A 102 -7.31 6.69 -9.36
CA PRO A 102 -6.48 5.62 -9.92
C PRO A 102 -5.39 6.10 -10.89
N THR A 103 -5.73 7.03 -11.78
CA THR A 103 -4.80 7.68 -12.70
C THR A 103 -4.33 9.04 -12.18
N GLY A 104 -5.13 9.67 -11.32
CA GLY A 104 -4.88 11.03 -10.83
C GLY A 104 -5.54 12.11 -11.68
N GLU A 105 -6.23 11.72 -12.76
CA GLU A 105 -6.86 12.63 -13.74
C GLU A 105 -8.39 12.52 -13.74
N GLU A 106 -8.97 11.61 -12.96
CA GLU A 106 -10.43 11.45 -12.88
C GLU A 106 -11.10 12.70 -12.30
N ALA A 107 -12.27 13.07 -12.83
CA ALA A 107 -13.06 14.19 -12.31
C ALA A 107 -13.71 13.85 -10.96
N GLU A 108 -14.08 12.58 -10.77
CA GLU A 108 -14.75 12.08 -9.57
C GLU A 108 -13.90 10.98 -8.91
N PRO A 109 -13.93 10.85 -7.58
CA PRO A 109 -13.16 9.85 -6.87
C PRO A 109 -13.72 8.43 -7.09
N ASN A 110 -12.86 7.44 -6.92
CA ASN A 110 -13.24 6.03 -6.86
C ASN A 110 -13.90 5.72 -5.52
N GLU A 111 -15.22 5.55 -5.55
CA GLU A 111 -16.05 5.27 -4.37
C GLU A 111 -15.60 4.01 -3.59
N ALA A 112 -15.15 2.96 -4.28
CA ALA A 112 -14.68 1.75 -3.61
C ALA A 112 -13.42 2.01 -2.74
N GLY A 113 -12.56 2.94 -3.18
CA GLY A 113 -11.40 3.37 -2.41
C GLY A 113 -11.80 4.20 -1.18
N LEU A 114 -12.78 5.09 -1.33
CA LEU A 114 -13.33 5.86 -0.21
C LEU A 114 -13.95 4.94 0.85
N GLN A 115 -14.80 4.00 0.41
CA GLN A 115 -15.45 3.04 1.30
C GLN A 115 -14.43 2.22 2.10
N PHE A 116 -13.34 1.77 1.48
CA PHE A 116 -12.28 1.03 2.19
C PHE A 116 -11.71 1.83 3.37
N TYR A 117 -11.36 3.11 3.17
CA TYR A 117 -10.80 3.93 4.24
C TYR A 117 -11.85 4.34 5.27
N GLU A 118 -13.10 4.54 4.87
CA GLU A 118 -14.18 4.74 5.84
C GLU A 118 -14.32 3.54 6.78
N ASP A 119 -14.32 2.32 6.24
CA ASP A 119 -14.47 1.10 7.02
C ASP A 119 -13.25 0.87 7.92
N LEU A 120 -12.05 1.12 7.40
CA LEU A 120 -10.81 1.10 8.18
C LEU A 120 -10.87 2.08 9.37
N PHE A 121 -11.30 3.32 9.14
CA PHE A 121 -11.38 4.33 10.20
C PHE A 121 -12.53 4.09 11.17
N LYS A 122 -13.63 3.45 10.72
CA LYS A 122 -14.71 2.99 11.60
C LYS A 122 -14.20 1.89 12.53
N GLU A 123 -13.39 0.96 12.03
CA GLU A 123 -12.79 -0.13 12.83
C GLU A 123 -11.75 0.38 13.84
N MET A 124 -11.05 1.50 13.53
CA MET A 124 -10.08 2.10 14.46
C MET A 124 -10.70 2.81 15.68
N ARG A 125 -12.04 2.99 15.73
CA ARG A 125 -12.73 3.69 16.81
C ARG A 125 -13.09 2.76 17.96
#